data_AF-A0A7C1CD45-F1
#
_entry.id   AF-A0A7C1CD45-F1
#
_cell.length_a   1.000
_cell.length_b   1.000
_cell.length_c   1.000
_cell.angle_alpha   90.00
_cell.angle_beta   90.00
_cell.angle_gamma   90.00
#
_symmetry.space_group_name_H-M   'P 1'
#
loop_
_entity.id
_entity.type
_entity.pdbx_description
1 polymer ?
#
loop_
_entity_poly.entity_id
_entity_poly.type
_entity_poly.pdbx_seq_one_letter_code
_entity_poly.pdbx_strand_id
1 'polypeptide(L)' 'MKKYKCAICGKEVETLLFAEHKELGGIWVCRDCWEKLYEKNKLVSGAGESSSCCGG' A
#
# COMPACT_ATOMS: atom_id res chain seq x y z
N MET A 1 -1.10 6.80 23.45
CA MET A 1 -1.58 6.32 22.14
C MET A 1 -0.38 6.28 21.20
N LYS A 2 -0.08 5.14 20.56
CA LYS A 2 1.03 5.06 19.59
C LYS A 2 0.58 5.72 18.29
N LYS A 3 1.41 6.62 17.75
CA LYS A 3 1.20 7.22 16.43
C LYS A 3 2.24 6.64 15.47
N TYR A 4 1.82 6.42 14.24
CA TYR A 4 2.65 5.91 13.16
C TYR A 4 2.77 6.97 12.07
N LYS A 5 3.93 7.03 11.43
CA LYS A 5 4.23 8.03 10.42
C LYS A 5 4.00 7.48 9.02
N CYS A 6 3.15 8.15 8.24
CA CYS A 6 2.94 7.82 6.83
C CYS A 6 4.24 7.99 6.03
N ALA A 7 4.63 6.97 5.24
CA ALA A 7 5.84 7.02 4.42
C ALA A 7 5.79 8.04 3.29
N ILE A 8 4.59 8.47 2.86
CA ILE A 8 4.39 9.41 1.74
C ILE A 8 4.29 10.86 2.21
N CYS A 9 3.36 11.15 3.13
CA CYS A 9 3.10 12.52 3.58
C CYS A 9 3.75 12.88 4.92
N GLY A 10 4.32 11.90 5.64
CA GLY A 10 4.94 12.12 6.95
C GLY A 10 3.95 12.43 8.08
N LYS A 11 2.64 12.37 7.84
CA LYS A 11 1.61 12.60 8.87
C LYS A 11 1.63 11.47 9.91
N GLU A 12 1.54 11.86 11.18
CA GLU A 12 1.33 10.94 12.29
C GLU A 12 -0.15 10.59 12.43
N VAL A 13 -0.48 9.29 12.33
CA VAL A 13 -1.83 8.75 12.39
C VAL A 13 -1.87 7.55 13.32
N GLU A 14 -3.06 7.19 13.80
CA GLU A 14 -3.21 6.04 14.72
C GLU A 14 -3.11 4.70 14.00
N THR A 15 -3.39 4.67 12.69
CA THR A 15 -3.35 3.47 11.85
C THR A 15 -2.73 3.76 10.48
N LEU A 16 -1.96 2.80 9.97
CA LEU A 16 -1.44 2.80 8.61
C LEU A 16 -2.02 1.63 7.82
N LEU A 17 -2.10 1.82 6.52
CA LEU A 17 -2.49 0.82 5.54
C LEU A 17 -1.27 0.40 4.74
N PHE A 18 -1.18 -0.90 4.46
CA PHE A 18 -0.17 -1.41 3.56
C PHE A 18 -0.58 -1.10 2.12
N ALA A 19 0.32 -0.44 1.40
CA ALA A 19 0.20 -0.12 -0.01
C ALA A 19 1.34 -0.82 -0.75
N GLU A 20 1.01 -1.74 -1.64
CA GLU A 20 1.98 -2.34 -2.55
C GLU A 20 2.19 -1.38 -3.72
N HIS A 21 3.14 -0.45 -3.57
CA HIS A 21 3.41 0.58 -4.56
C HIS A 21 4.24 -0.01 -5.72
N LYS A 22 3.80 0.21 -6.96
CA LYS A 22 4.44 -0.35 -8.17
C LYS A 22 5.95 -0.09 -8.26
N GLU A 23 6.40 1.08 -7.79
CA GLU A 23 7.81 1.50 -7.89
C GLU A 23 8.58 1.41 -6.56
N LEU A 24 7.87 1.42 -5.42
CA LEU A 24 8.49 1.53 -4.09
C LEU A 24 8.39 0.22 -3.29
N GLY A 25 7.68 -0.78 -3.82
CA GLY A 25 7.33 -2.00 -3.10
C GLY A 25 6.32 -1.74 -1.99
N GLY A 26 6.31 -2.63 -1.00
CA GLY A 26 5.41 -2.56 0.15
C GLY A 26 5.74 -1.40 1.09
N ILE A 27 4.85 -0.39 1.13
CA ILE A 27 5.00 0.79 1.99
C ILE A 27 3.78 0.95 2.90
N TRP A 28 3.99 1.54 4.09
CA TRP A 28 2.91 1.85 5.03
C TRP A 28 2.51 3.32 4.94
N VAL A 29 1.24 3.56 4.63
CA VAL A 29 0.71 4.91 4.33
C VAL A 29 -0.59 5.17 5.07
N CYS A 30 -0.94 6.44 5.30
CA CYS A 30 -2.26 6.78 5.84
C CYS A 30 -3.37 6.54 4.80
N ARG A 31 -4.63 6.46 5.26
CA ARG A 31 -5.80 6.24 4.40
C ARG A 31 -5.89 7.20 3.22
N ASP A 32 -5.72 8.50 3.46
CA ASP A 32 -5.77 9.50 2.39
C ASP A 32 -4.72 9.26 1.29
N CYS A 33 -3.51 8.84 1.69
CA CYS A 33 -2.44 8.55 0.74
C CYS A 33 -2.70 7.24 0.00
N TRP A 34 -3.23 6.23 0.69
CA TRP A 34 -3.61 4.96 0.08
C TRP A 34 -4.67 5.16 -1.01
N GLU A 35 -5.73 5.92 -0.72
CA GLU A 35 -6.80 6.23 -1.68
C GLU A 35 -6.26 6.99 -2.89
N LYS A 36 -5.42 8.00 -2.68
CA LYS A 36 -4.75 8.72 -3.79
C LYS A 36 -3.86 7.83 -4.65
N LEU A 37 -3.14 6.88 -4.03
CA LEU A 37 -2.30 5.94 -4.77
C LEU A 37 -3.18 4.97 -5.58
N TYR A 38 -4.30 4.53 -5.02
CA TYR A 38 -5.28 3.68 -5.69
C TYR A 38 -5.93 4.40 -6.89
N GLU A 39 -6.42 5.63 -6.69
CA GLU A 39 -7.02 6.46 -7.75
C GLU A 39 -6.03 6.74 -8.90
N LYS A 40 -4.75 6.94 -8.57
CA LYS A 40 -3.68 7.12 -9.56
C LYS A 40 -3.17 5.82 -10.17
N ASN A 41 -3.78 4.67 -9.84
CA ASN A 41 -3.35 3.33 -10.25
C ASN A 41 -1.85 3.07 -9.98
N LYS A 42 -1.34 3.60 -8.88
CA LYS A 42 0.06 3.44 -8.42
C LYS A 42 0.25 2.23 -7.50
N LEU A 43 -0.84 1.59 -7.07
CA LEU A 43 -0.80 0.32 -6.36
C LEU A 43 -0.77 -0.84 -7.34
N VAL A 44 -0.05 -1.91 -7.00
CA VAL A 44 -0.05 -3.16 -7.74
C VAL A 44 -1.46 -3.76 -7.63
N SER A 45 -2.16 -3.82 -8.75
CA SER A 45 -3.43 -4.56 -8.86
C SER A 45 -3.08 -6.04 -8.88
N GLY A 46 -2.88 -6.67 -7.73
CA GLY A 46 -2.33 -8.04 -7.75
C GLY A 46 -2.16 -8.80 -6.43
N ALA A 47 -2.57 -8.28 -5.27
CA ALA A 47 -2.59 -9.08 -4.03
C ALA A 47 -3.82 -10.03 -3.95
N GLY A 48 -4.15 -10.66 -5.08
CA GLY A 48 -5.26 -11.60 -5.23
C GLY A 48 -5.11 -12.55 -6.43
N GLU A 49 -4.00 -12.48 -7.16
CA GLU A 49 -3.67 -13.49 -8.16
C GLU A 49 -2.74 -14.49 -7.50
N SER A 50 -3.34 -15.50 -6.88
CA SER A 50 -2.68 -16.79 -6.73
C SER A 50 -2.31 -17.27 -8.13
N SER A 51 -1.15 -16.85 -8.59
CA SER A 51 -0.37 -17.50 -9.62
C SER A 51 0.11 -18.83 -9.04
N SER A 52 -0.81 -19.78 -8.89
CA SER A 52 -0.47 -21.20 -8.87
C SER A 52 -0.35 -21.64 -10.33
N CYS A 53 0.76 -21.24 -10.94
CA CYS A 53 1.36 -21.95 -12.04
C CYS A 53 1.85 -23.32 -11.53
N CYS A 54 0.94 -24.28 -11.43
CA CYS A 54 1.25 -25.71 -11.55
C CYS A 54 0.74 -26.09 -12.96
N GLY A 55 1.52 -26.30 -14.01
CA GLY A 55 2.88 -26.84 -14.03
C GLY A 55 2.81 -28.35 -13.80
N GLY A 56 2.39 -29.13 -14.82
CA GLY A 56 2.30 -30.59 -14.77
C GLY A 56 1.12 -31.14 -15.55
#